data_AF-A0A7J5EZ97-F1
#
_entry.id   AF-A0A7J5EZ97-F1
#
_cell.length_a   1.000
_cell.length_b   1.000
_cell.length_c   1.000
_cell.angle_alpha   90.00
_cell.angle_beta   90.00
_cell.angle_gamma   90.00
#
_symmetry.space_group_name_H-M   'P 1'
#
loop_
_entity.id
_entity.type
_entity.pdbx_description
1 polymer ?
#
loop_
_entity_poly.entity_id
_entity_poly.type
_entity_poly.pdbx_seq_one_letter_code
_entity_poly.pdbx_strand_id
1 'polypeptide(L)'
;MRLLATAAARDPFGEVLAAASTELAALYAAPPLGENLVPVQGMDDPGLKVAVADVARLTAVEAEVFVGERVPGLVALVAAPRRLVVIDRMLAGENDGPRRFLLGWAFEALRGGYAFLHHLGRRQRTELGNFMKSLLLPETDRPGPTNEFVKGLPKRAQKVLERHQGWGRDVDGDQWIDGMLGTAKRGGLLACDDFAAATWMIARLTGEMLLSHDATVALGAVLGGADLVRFYLSDDYQRLRDYLTAAPQAN
;
A
#
# COMPACT_ATOMS: atom_id res chain seq x y z
N MET A 1 -5.52 11.15 -9.66
CA MET A 1 -5.67 11.47 -8.22
C MET A 1 -4.36 11.14 -7.50
N ARG A 2 -3.49 12.12 -7.23
CA ARG A 2 -2.26 12.00 -6.39
C ARG A 2 -2.49 12.49 -4.95
N LEU A 3 -3.75 12.58 -4.53
CA LEU A 3 -4.15 13.24 -3.27
C LEU A 3 -3.80 12.38 -2.05
N LEU A 4 -3.84 11.06 -2.16
CA LEU A 4 -3.40 10.14 -1.11
C LEU A 4 -1.86 10.04 -1.00
N ALA A 5 -1.13 10.44 -2.04
CA ALA A 5 0.33 10.28 -2.11
C ALA A 5 1.03 11.07 -1.01
N THR A 6 1.86 10.38 -0.22
CA THR A 6 2.80 11.00 0.70
C THR A 6 3.92 11.73 -0.06
N ALA A 7 4.79 12.44 0.66
CA ALA A 7 5.97 13.06 0.06
C ALA A 7 6.87 12.01 -0.65
N ALA A 8 7.03 10.82 -0.06
CA ALA A 8 7.79 9.71 -0.63
C ALA A 8 7.26 9.24 -1.98
N ALA A 9 5.95 9.27 -2.20
CA ALA A 9 5.35 8.93 -3.49
C ALA A 9 5.54 10.03 -4.57
N ARG A 10 6.02 11.21 -4.18
CA ARG A 10 6.24 12.37 -5.07
C ARG A 10 7.72 12.66 -5.31
N ASP A 11 8.61 12.01 -4.57
CA ASP A 11 10.06 12.16 -4.72
C ASP A 11 10.59 11.34 -5.92
N PRO A 12 11.88 11.46 -6.27
CA PRO A 12 12.46 10.68 -7.36
C PRO A 12 12.28 9.16 -7.25
N PHE A 13 12.37 8.57 -6.05
CA PHE A 13 12.15 7.13 -5.88
C PHE A 13 10.69 6.77 -6.10
N GLY A 14 9.74 7.58 -5.63
CA GLY A 14 8.32 7.42 -5.90
C GLY A 14 8.00 7.48 -7.40
N GLU A 15 8.60 8.42 -8.13
CA GLU A 15 8.41 8.51 -9.58
C GLU A 15 9.01 7.32 -10.34
N VAL A 16 10.20 6.86 -9.95
CA VAL A 16 10.84 5.66 -10.53
C VAL A 16 9.99 4.43 -10.26
N LEU A 17 9.56 4.23 -9.01
CA LEU A 17 8.69 3.12 -8.63
C LEU A 17 7.40 3.13 -9.45
N ALA A 18 6.74 4.29 -9.57
CA ALA A 18 5.51 4.40 -10.35
C ALA A 18 5.72 4.13 -11.86
N ALA A 19 6.94 4.31 -12.38
CA ALA A 19 7.26 4.07 -13.77
C ALA A 19 7.73 2.64 -14.06
N ALA A 20 8.33 1.96 -13.08
CA ALA A 20 8.95 0.64 -13.19
C ALA A 20 8.37 -0.38 -12.20
N SER A 21 7.14 -0.17 -11.72
CA SER A 21 6.56 -0.95 -10.62
C SER A 21 6.49 -2.45 -10.92
N THR A 22 6.18 -2.80 -12.16
CA THR A 22 6.04 -4.18 -12.61
C THR A 22 7.40 -4.88 -12.61
N GLU A 23 8.42 -4.22 -13.16
CA GLU A 23 9.78 -4.73 -13.28
C GLU A 23 10.46 -4.83 -11.91
N LEU A 24 10.23 -3.84 -11.03
CA LEU A 24 10.71 -3.86 -9.65
C LEU A 24 10.02 -4.96 -8.83
N ALA A 25 8.71 -5.12 -8.98
CA ALA A 25 7.97 -6.19 -8.29
C ALA A 25 8.44 -7.59 -8.74
N ALA A 26 8.80 -7.75 -10.02
CA ALA A 26 9.29 -9.01 -10.58
C ALA A 26 10.66 -9.46 -10.02
N LEU A 27 11.39 -8.58 -9.33
CA LEU A 27 12.62 -8.94 -8.62
C LEU A 27 12.36 -9.76 -7.35
N TYR A 28 11.11 -9.81 -6.89
CA TYR A 28 10.72 -10.46 -5.64
C TYR A 28 9.74 -11.59 -5.90
N ALA A 29 9.86 -12.66 -5.11
CA ALA A 29 8.90 -13.75 -5.15
C ALA A 29 7.52 -13.25 -4.68
N ALA A 30 6.45 -13.83 -5.26
CA ALA A 30 5.09 -13.59 -4.77
C ALA A 30 4.98 -14.02 -3.30
N PRO A 31 4.22 -13.27 -2.47
CA PRO A 31 4.05 -13.63 -1.07
C PRO A 31 3.28 -14.96 -0.92
N PRO A 32 3.52 -15.72 0.17
CA PRO A 32 2.65 -16.84 0.51
C PRO A 32 1.25 -16.32 0.80
N LEU A 33 0.22 -17.04 0.34
CA LEU A 33 -1.17 -16.60 0.48
C LEU A 33 -1.87 -17.14 1.73
N GLY A 34 -1.22 -18.05 2.48
CA GLY A 34 -1.87 -18.80 3.55
C GLY A 34 -2.61 -20.03 3.02
N GLU A 35 -3.62 -20.47 3.74
CA GLU A 35 -4.31 -21.74 3.53
C GLU A 35 -5.84 -21.58 3.58
N ASN A 36 -6.58 -22.61 3.17
CA ASN A 36 -8.04 -22.67 3.27
C ASN A 36 -8.74 -21.43 2.69
N LEU A 37 -8.26 -20.98 1.52
CA LEU A 37 -8.72 -19.75 0.88
C LEU A 37 -10.14 -19.91 0.36
N VAL A 38 -11.03 -19.04 0.82
CA VAL A 38 -12.42 -18.95 0.38
C VAL A 38 -12.66 -17.59 -0.30
N PRO A 39 -13.16 -17.55 -1.54
CA PRO A 39 -13.48 -16.28 -2.18
C PRO A 39 -14.64 -15.60 -1.45
N VAL A 40 -14.53 -14.29 -1.19
CA VAL A 40 -15.55 -13.51 -0.46
C VAL A 40 -16.93 -13.63 -1.11
N GLN A 41 -16.99 -13.74 -2.44
CA GLN A 41 -18.26 -13.89 -3.17
C GLN A 41 -19.05 -15.14 -2.75
N GLY A 42 -18.35 -16.22 -2.37
CA GLY A 42 -18.96 -17.49 -1.94
C GLY A 42 -19.26 -17.57 -0.44
N MET A 43 -18.89 -16.57 0.37
CA MET A 43 -19.10 -16.57 1.82
C MET A 43 -20.50 -16.09 2.18
N ASP A 44 -21.03 -16.54 3.32
CA ASP A 44 -22.25 -15.98 3.92
C ASP A 44 -21.92 -14.79 4.85
N ASP A 45 -21.31 -13.75 4.27
CA ASP A 45 -20.98 -12.49 4.95
C ASP A 45 -21.37 -11.30 4.06
N PRO A 46 -22.64 -10.84 4.13
CA PRO A 46 -23.11 -9.74 3.29
C PRO A 46 -22.39 -8.42 3.60
N GLY A 47 -22.00 -8.19 4.87
CA GLY A 47 -21.29 -6.98 5.27
C GLY A 47 -19.92 -6.87 4.60
N LEU A 48 -19.14 -7.96 4.60
CA LEU A 48 -17.85 -8.00 3.93
C LEU A 48 -17.99 -7.84 2.41
N LYS A 49 -19.00 -8.44 1.79
CA LYS A 49 -19.27 -8.27 0.35
C LYS A 49 -19.57 -6.81 -0.02
N VAL A 50 -20.40 -6.14 0.79
CA VAL A 50 -20.70 -4.71 0.60
C VAL A 50 -19.44 -3.86 0.77
N ALA A 51 -18.65 -4.10 1.83
CA ALA A 51 -17.41 -3.38 2.05
C ALA A 51 -16.43 -3.55 0.87
N VAL A 52 -16.29 -4.76 0.32
CA VAL A 52 -15.45 -5.02 -0.87
C VAL A 52 -15.95 -4.20 -2.07
N ALA A 53 -17.25 -4.24 -2.35
CA ALA A 53 -17.83 -3.53 -3.49
C ALA A 53 -17.68 -2.00 -3.37
N ASP A 54 -17.94 -1.46 -2.18
CA ASP A 54 -17.82 -0.03 -1.88
C ASP A 54 -16.38 0.46 -2.08
N VAL A 55 -15.41 -0.26 -1.51
CA VAL A 55 -14.00 0.12 -1.60
C VAL A 55 -13.44 -0.08 -3.00
N ALA A 56 -13.85 -1.14 -3.71
CA ALA A 56 -13.51 -1.34 -5.11
C ALA A 56 -13.91 -0.12 -5.96
N ARG A 57 -15.15 0.34 -5.77
CA ARG A 57 -15.68 1.54 -6.43
C ARG A 57 -14.93 2.80 -6.00
N LEU A 58 -14.68 2.98 -4.71
CA LEU A 58 -13.97 4.14 -4.14
C LEU A 58 -12.57 4.34 -4.76
N THR A 59 -11.86 3.23 -4.95
CA THR A 59 -10.47 3.21 -5.44
C THR A 59 -10.34 2.97 -6.95
N ALA A 60 -11.45 2.62 -7.63
CA ALA A 60 -11.45 2.11 -9.00
C ALA A 60 -10.47 0.94 -9.22
N VAL A 61 -10.44 0.00 -8.27
CA VAL A 61 -9.60 -1.20 -8.32
C VAL A 61 -10.48 -2.44 -8.37
N GLU A 62 -10.26 -3.26 -9.38
CA GLU A 62 -10.79 -4.62 -9.46
C GLU A 62 -9.73 -5.58 -8.93
N ALA A 63 -10.06 -6.30 -7.86
CA ALA A 63 -9.24 -7.33 -7.25
C ALA A 63 -10.14 -8.45 -6.71
N GLU A 64 -9.67 -9.69 -6.80
CA GLU A 64 -10.34 -10.82 -6.15
C GLU A 64 -9.97 -10.84 -4.68
N VAL A 65 -10.99 -10.93 -3.81
CA VAL A 65 -10.80 -10.93 -2.36
C VAL A 65 -11.08 -12.33 -1.82
N PHE A 66 -10.13 -12.86 -1.07
CA PHE A 66 -10.21 -14.15 -0.40
C PHE A 66 -10.05 -13.96 1.11
N VAL A 67 -10.68 -14.85 1.87
CA VAL A 67 -10.44 -15.02 3.30
C VAL A 67 -9.76 -16.37 3.52
N GLY A 68 -8.65 -16.38 4.25
CA GLY A 68 -7.83 -17.57 4.47
C GLY A 68 -7.39 -17.73 5.91
N GLU A 69 -6.65 -18.79 6.19
CA GLU A 69 -6.00 -19.04 7.47
C GLU A 69 -4.48 -18.94 7.32
N ARG A 70 -3.78 -18.53 8.39
CA ARG A 70 -2.31 -18.46 8.42
C ARG A 70 -1.73 -17.57 7.32
N VAL A 71 -2.41 -16.46 7.02
CA VAL A 71 -1.94 -15.49 6.02
C VAL A 71 -0.76 -14.71 6.61
N PRO A 72 0.44 -14.73 6.00
CA PRO A 72 1.59 -14.00 6.52
C PRO A 72 1.31 -12.51 6.62
N GLY A 73 1.63 -11.92 7.78
CA GLY A 73 1.35 -10.49 8.03
C GLY A 73 -0.14 -10.15 8.05
N LEU A 74 -1.02 -11.15 8.19
CA LEU A 74 -2.48 -11.08 8.21
C LEU A 74 -3.15 -10.64 6.89
N VAL A 75 -2.41 -10.08 5.95
CA VAL A 75 -2.90 -9.73 4.62
C VAL A 75 -1.82 -9.97 3.56
N ALA A 76 -2.15 -10.74 2.52
CA ALA A 76 -1.31 -10.90 1.34
C ALA A 76 -1.91 -10.15 0.15
N LEU A 77 -1.06 -9.48 -0.64
CA LEU A 77 -1.47 -8.71 -1.81
C LEU A 77 -0.66 -9.20 -3.01
N VAL A 78 -1.34 -9.48 -4.11
CA VAL A 78 -0.69 -9.85 -5.39
C VAL A 78 -1.18 -8.88 -6.45
N ALA A 79 -0.27 -8.25 -7.17
CA ALA A 79 -0.62 -7.29 -8.21
C ALA A 79 -0.69 -7.92 -9.62
N ALA A 80 0.02 -9.03 -9.84
CA ALA A 80 0.15 -9.69 -11.13
C ALA A 80 0.29 -11.23 -10.96
N PRO A 81 -0.18 -12.05 -11.93
CA PRO A 81 -0.86 -11.66 -13.18
C PRO A 81 -2.31 -11.19 -12.98
N ARG A 82 -2.90 -11.44 -11.80
CA ARG A 82 -4.22 -10.94 -11.39
C ARG A 82 -4.09 -10.25 -10.03
N ARG A 83 -4.94 -9.25 -9.79
CA ARG A 83 -4.97 -8.53 -8.52
C ARG A 83 -5.72 -9.35 -7.48
N LEU A 84 -5.03 -9.74 -6.41
CA LEU A 84 -5.57 -10.53 -5.32
C LEU A 84 -5.34 -9.82 -3.98
N VAL A 85 -6.35 -9.90 -3.11
CA VAL A 85 -6.24 -9.55 -1.69
C VAL A 85 -6.65 -10.77 -0.90
N VAL A 86 -5.76 -11.28 -0.05
CA VAL A 86 -6.08 -12.38 0.86
C VAL A 86 -6.01 -11.87 2.28
N ILE A 87 -7.12 -11.94 3.00
CA ILE A 87 -7.28 -11.45 4.37
C ILE A 87 -7.29 -12.66 5.31
N ASP A 88 -6.52 -12.63 6.38
CA ASP A 88 -6.59 -13.66 7.41
C ASP A 88 -7.97 -13.65 8.08
N ARG A 89 -8.52 -14.83 8.36
CA ARG A 89 -9.84 -15.00 8.97
C ARG A 89 -9.94 -14.28 10.31
N MET A 90 -8.84 -14.12 11.04
CA MET A 90 -8.81 -13.33 12.28
C MET A 90 -9.19 -11.86 12.08
N LEU A 91 -8.93 -11.30 10.89
CA LEU A 91 -9.27 -9.93 10.55
C LEU A 91 -10.59 -9.82 9.80
N ALA A 92 -10.97 -10.86 9.04
CA ALA A 92 -12.24 -10.89 8.34
C ALA A 92 -13.44 -10.82 9.30
N GLY A 93 -13.30 -11.29 10.54
CA GLY A 93 -14.34 -11.23 11.57
C GLY A 93 -14.52 -9.87 12.27
N GLU A 94 -13.70 -8.86 11.95
CA GLU A 94 -13.78 -7.54 12.58
C GLU A 94 -15.05 -6.77 12.17
N ASN A 95 -15.33 -5.64 12.84
CA ASN A 95 -16.44 -4.76 12.50
C ASN A 95 -16.24 -4.04 11.14
N ASP A 96 -17.29 -3.38 10.65
CA ASP A 96 -17.32 -2.72 9.33
C ASP A 96 -16.18 -1.70 9.12
N GLY A 97 -15.94 -0.81 10.08
CA GLY A 97 -14.86 0.19 10.00
C GLY A 97 -13.47 -0.44 9.77
N PRO A 98 -13.02 -1.36 10.65
CA PRO A 98 -11.78 -2.12 10.45
C PRO A 98 -11.71 -2.86 9.11
N ARG A 99 -12.79 -3.52 8.68
CA ARG A 99 -12.85 -4.21 7.37
C ARG A 99 -12.64 -3.22 6.21
N ARG A 100 -13.32 -2.07 6.24
CA ARG A 100 -13.18 -1.02 5.22
C ARG A 100 -11.78 -0.42 5.22
N PHE A 101 -11.16 -0.25 6.39
CA PHE A 101 -9.77 0.19 6.46
C PHE A 101 -8.83 -0.80 5.76
N LEU A 102 -8.94 -2.09 6.08
CA LEU A 102 -8.11 -3.14 5.49
C LEU A 102 -8.22 -3.17 3.97
N LEU A 103 -9.45 -3.14 3.47
CA LEU A 103 -9.73 -3.11 2.04
C LEU A 103 -9.17 -1.84 1.40
N GLY A 104 -9.40 -0.67 1.98
CA GLY A 104 -8.89 0.60 1.46
C GLY A 104 -7.38 0.65 1.41
N TRP A 105 -6.71 0.14 2.45
CA TRP A 105 -5.27 0.00 2.53
C TRP A 105 -4.73 -0.93 1.44
N ALA A 106 -5.34 -2.10 1.27
CA ALA A 106 -4.94 -3.09 0.29
C ALA A 106 -5.14 -2.58 -1.15
N PHE A 107 -6.31 -2.00 -1.42
CA PHE A 107 -6.68 -1.54 -2.74
C PHE A 107 -5.86 -0.32 -3.15
N GLU A 108 -5.55 0.59 -2.22
CA GLU A 108 -4.64 1.71 -2.48
C GLU A 108 -3.24 1.23 -2.85
N ALA A 109 -2.70 0.22 -2.15
CA ALA A 109 -1.40 -0.35 -2.47
C ALA A 109 -1.36 -1.03 -3.86
N LEU A 110 -2.44 -1.73 -4.23
CA LEU A 110 -2.61 -2.32 -5.57
C LEU A 110 -2.76 -1.23 -6.65
N ARG A 111 -3.55 -0.18 -6.38
CA ARG A 111 -3.77 0.96 -7.27
C ARG A 111 -2.46 1.69 -7.56
N GLY A 112 -1.64 1.88 -6.54
CA GLY A 112 -0.37 2.59 -6.62
C GLY A 112 0.79 1.74 -7.17
N GLY A 113 0.60 0.45 -7.40
CA GLY A 113 1.63 -0.44 -7.94
C GLY A 113 2.75 -0.77 -6.95
N TYR A 114 2.55 -0.52 -5.66
CA TYR A 114 3.57 -0.72 -4.63
C TYR A 114 3.18 -1.80 -3.60
N ALA A 115 2.17 -2.61 -3.91
CA ALA A 115 1.70 -3.71 -3.07
C ALA A 115 2.83 -4.63 -2.59
N PHE A 116 3.82 -4.93 -3.44
CA PHE A 116 4.94 -5.82 -3.08
C PHE A 116 5.80 -5.28 -1.93
N LEU A 117 5.83 -3.96 -1.69
CA LEU A 117 6.57 -3.37 -0.57
C LEU A 117 6.07 -3.87 0.79
N HIS A 118 4.79 -4.25 0.89
CA HIS A 118 4.18 -4.73 2.11
C HIS A 118 4.70 -6.12 2.54
N HIS A 119 5.24 -6.90 1.62
CA HIS A 119 5.73 -8.27 1.85
C HIS A 119 7.24 -8.33 2.01
N LEU A 120 7.95 -7.22 1.78
CA LEU A 120 9.40 -7.17 1.92
C LEU A 120 9.80 -7.24 3.39
N GLY A 121 10.61 -8.24 3.72
CA GLY A 121 11.30 -8.31 5.00
C GLY A 121 12.37 -7.21 5.12
N ARG A 122 12.86 -6.98 6.35
CA ARG A 122 13.84 -5.91 6.63
C ARG A 122 15.04 -5.89 5.68
N ARG A 123 15.64 -7.06 5.44
CA ARG A 123 16.78 -7.21 4.53
C ARG A 123 16.42 -6.78 3.10
N GLN A 124 15.29 -7.24 2.58
CA GLN A 124 14.84 -6.91 1.23
C GLN A 124 14.52 -5.42 1.07
N ARG A 125 14.00 -4.77 2.13
CA ARG A 125 13.78 -3.32 2.13
C ARG A 125 15.08 -2.55 2.00
N THR A 126 16.09 -2.89 2.79
CA THR A 126 17.42 -2.27 2.70
C THR A 126 18.07 -2.52 1.34
N GLU A 127 17.96 -3.75 0.80
CA GLU A 127 18.44 -4.09 -0.54
C GLU A 127 17.72 -3.27 -1.64
N LEU A 128 16.39 -3.15 -1.56
CA LEU A 128 15.61 -2.32 -2.48
C LEU A 128 16.02 -0.85 -2.39
N GLY A 129 16.13 -0.30 -1.18
CA GLY A 129 16.54 1.09 -0.98
C GLY A 129 17.90 1.39 -1.61
N ASN A 130 18.88 0.51 -1.42
CA ASN A 130 20.21 0.63 -2.05
C ASN A 130 20.15 0.47 -3.57
N PHE A 131 19.28 -0.41 -4.08
CA PHE A 131 19.07 -0.58 -5.50
C PHE A 131 18.44 0.67 -6.13
N MET A 132 17.44 1.27 -5.49
CA MET A 132 16.82 2.53 -5.93
C MET A 132 17.85 3.67 -5.98
N LYS A 133 18.75 3.77 -5.00
CA LYS A 133 19.88 4.73 -5.05
C LYS A 133 20.76 4.48 -6.28
N SER A 134 21.09 3.22 -6.52
CA SER A 134 21.94 2.82 -7.65
C SER A 134 21.31 3.14 -9.00
N LEU A 135 19.97 2.99 -9.15
CA LEU A 135 19.24 3.35 -10.37
C LEU A 135 19.38 4.84 -10.71
N LEU A 136 19.51 5.71 -9.70
CA LEU A 136 19.65 7.15 -9.89
C LEU A 136 21.10 7.61 -10.09
N LEU A 137 22.09 6.71 -10.05
CA LEU A 137 23.47 7.07 -10.40
C LEU A 137 23.58 7.37 -11.91
N PRO A 138 24.58 8.16 -12.35
CA PRO A 138 24.95 8.27 -13.76
C PRO A 138 25.28 6.89 -14.36
N GLU A 139 25.02 6.68 -15.65
CA GLU A 139 25.24 5.38 -16.31
C GLU A 139 26.67 4.83 -16.14
N THR A 140 27.66 5.71 -16.14
CA THR A 140 29.09 5.38 -15.94
C THR A 140 29.40 4.85 -14.54
N ASP A 141 28.60 5.26 -13.55
CA ASP A 141 28.83 4.96 -12.13
C ASP A 141 27.92 3.82 -11.64
N ARG A 142 26.95 3.40 -12.46
CA ARG A 142 26.03 2.32 -12.15
C ARG A 142 26.73 0.96 -12.20
N PRO A 143 26.46 0.07 -11.23
CA PRO A 143 26.87 -1.32 -11.32
C PRO A 143 26.35 -2.00 -12.60
N GLY A 144 27.11 -2.94 -13.15
CA GLY A 144 26.75 -3.69 -14.37
C GLY A 144 25.33 -4.27 -14.36
N PRO A 145 24.93 -5.04 -13.32
CA PRO A 145 23.57 -5.58 -13.20
C PRO A 145 22.47 -4.50 -13.18
N THR A 146 22.76 -3.34 -12.60
CA THR A 146 21.83 -2.19 -12.60
C THR A 146 21.65 -1.65 -14.01
N ASN A 147 22.73 -1.52 -14.78
CA ASN A 147 22.67 -1.09 -16.18
C ASN A 147 21.92 -2.09 -17.06
N GLU A 148 22.09 -3.39 -16.84
CA GLU A 148 21.31 -4.43 -17.53
C GLU A 148 19.81 -4.34 -17.21
N PHE A 149 19.46 -4.15 -15.93
CA PHE A 149 18.08 -3.92 -15.52
C PHE A 149 17.48 -2.68 -16.21
N VAL A 150 18.18 -1.54 -16.20
CA VAL A 150 17.70 -0.30 -16.83
C VAL A 150 17.47 -0.47 -18.33
N LYS A 151 18.33 -1.22 -19.04
CA LYS A 151 18.14 -1.53 -20.47
C LYS A 151 16.89 -2.36 -20.73
N GLY A 152 16.50 -3.23 -19.79
CA GLY A 152 15.28 -4.03 -19.85
C GLY A 152 13.99 -3.28 -19.52
N LEU A 153 14.08 -2.07 -18.96
CA LEU A 153 12.90 -1.29 -18.58
C LEU A 153 12.14 -0.73 -19.79
N PRO A 154 10.83 -0.46 -19.66
CA PRO A 154 10.08 0.29 -20.65
C PRO A 154 10.67 1.69 -20.89
N LYS A 155 10.59 2.19 -22.12
CA LYS A 155 11.11 3.53 -22.49
C LYS A 155 10.61 4.66 -21.58
N ARG A 156 9.38 4.55 -21.06
CA ARG A 156 8.83 5.52 -20.11
C ARG A 156 9.63 5.54 -18.80
N ALA A 157 9.96 4.38 -18.25
CA ALA A 157 10.73 4.26 -17.01
C ALA A 157 12.18 4.74 -17.21
N GLN A 158 12.80 4.40 -18.34
CA GLN A 158 14.14 4.91 -18.69
C GLN A 158 14.19 6.45 -18.69
N LYS A 159 13.20 7.11 -19.31
CA LYS A 159 13.10 8.58 -19.31
C LYS A 159 12.93 9.20 -17.91
N VAL A 160 12.24 8.51 -17.00
CA VAL A 160 12.10 8.96 -15.60
C VAL A 160 13.44 8.84 -14.89
N LEU A 161 14.18 7.76 -15.11
CA LEU A 161 15.52 7.58 -14.55
C LEU A 161 16.50 8.63 -15.09
N GLU A 162 16.47 8.94 -16.38
CA GLU A 162 17.28 9.99 -17.01
C GLU A 162 17.05 11.36 -16.36
N ARG A 163 15.78 11.72 -16.08
CA ARG A 163 15.43 12.98 -15.42
C ARG A 163 16.02 13.11 -14.01
N HIS A 164 16.11 11.99 -13.30
CA HIS A 164 16.52 11.95 -11.89
C HIS A 164 17.96 11.46 -11.70
N GLN A 165 18.77 11.44 -12.76
CA GLN A 165 20.19 11.11 -12.63
C GLN A 165 20.91 12.07 -11.67
N GLY A 166 21.75 11.51 -10.80
CA GLY A 166 22.51 12.24 -9.79
C GLY A 166 21.82 12.40 -8.44
N TRP A 167 20.51 12.10 -8.33
CA TRP A 167 19.75 12.25 -7.09
C TRP A 167 19.97 11.13 -6.06
N GLY A 168 20.65 10.05 -6.42
CA GLY A 168 20.80 8.86 -5.58
C GLY A 168 21.56 9.06 -4.26
N ARG A 169 22.24 10.20 -4.07
CA ARG A 169 23.07 10.47 -2.88
C ARG A 169 22.29 11.02 -1.68
N ASP A 170 21.16 11.68 -1.91
CA ASP A 170 20.45 12.45 -0.89
C ASP A 170 19.18 11.78 -0.34
N VAL A 171 18.91 10.53 -0.74
CA VAL A 171 17.67 9.82 -0.38
C VAL A 171 17.94 8.66 0.57
N ASP A 172 17.17 8.56 1.66
CA ASP A 172 17.14 7.40 2.54
C ASP A 172 16.08 6.40 2.04
N GLY A 173 16.52 5.20 1.65
CA GLY A 173 15.66 4.18 1.08
C GLY A 173 14.71 3.55 2.09
N ASP A 174 15.13 3.38 3.34
CA ASP A 174 14.27 2.78 4.37
C ASP A 174 13.17 3.77 4.76
N GLN A 175 13.53 5.04 4.96
CA GLN A 175 12.56 6.11 5.22
C GLN A 175 11.57 6.30 4.06
N TRP A 176 12.07 6.21 2.81
CA TRP A 176 11.22 6.29 1.63
C TRP A 176 10.19 5.15 1.58
N ILE A 177 10.61 3.91 1.83
CA ILE A 177 9.69 2.76 1.86
C ILE A 177 8.61 2.98 2.92
N ASP A 178 8.96 3.39 4.14
CA ASP A 178 7.98 3.68 5.18
C ASP A 178 7.00 4.80 4.77
N GLY A 179 7.51 5.84 4.10
CA GLY A 179 6.69 6.89 3.51
C GLY A 179 5.74 6.39 2.42
N MET A 180 6.20 5.48 1.56
CA MET A 180 5.35 4.82 0.55
C MET A 180 4.23 4.01 1.20
N LEU A 181 4.56 3.20 2.20
CA LEU A 181 3.58 2.40 2.97
C LEU A 181 2.57 3.28 3.72
N GLY A 182 2.94 4.52 4.08
CA GLY A 182 2.03 5.53 4.62
C GLY A 182 0.89 5.90 3.66
N THR A 183 1.11 5.85 2.35
CA THR A 183 0.07 6.12 1.34
C THR A 183 -1.10 5.15 1.47
N ALA A 184 -0.81 3.85 1.70
CA ALA A 184 -1.85 2.84 1.93
C ALA A 184 -2.64 3.11 3.21
N LYS A 185 -2.01 3.58 4.29
CA LYS A 185 -2.71 3.92 5.54
C LYS A 185 -3.72 5.06 5.33
N ARG A 186 -3.36 6.07 4.54
CA ARG A 186 -4.27 7.16 4.14
C ARG A 186 -5.45 6.64 3.31
N GLY A 187 -5.20 5.70 2.39
CA GLY A 187 -6.24 5.01 1.62
C GLY A 187 -7.21 4.22 2.50
N GLY A 188 -6.69 3.48 3.49
CA GLY A 188 -7.50 2.78 4.48
C GLY A 188 -8.35 3.73 5.31
N LEU A 189 -7.77 4.82 5.83
CA LEU A 189 -8.50 5.82 6.61
C LEU A 189 -9.61 6.50 5.79
N LEU A 190 -9.35 6.80 4.51
CA LEU A 190 -10.36 7.37 3.63
C LEU A 190 -11.52 6.40 3.38
N ALA A 191 -11.24 5.10 3.33
CA ALA A 191 -12.25 4.06 3.11
C ALA A 191 -13.11 3.77 4.34
N CYS A 192 -12.54 3.79 5.54
CA CYS A 192 -13.30 3.56 6.78
C CYS A 192 -13.96 4.83 7.34
N ASP A 193 -13.41 6.01 7.05
CA ASP A 193 -13.86 7.30 7.63
C ASP A 193 -13.90 7.30 9.16
N ASP A 194 -13.11 6.43 9.79
CA ASP A 194 -13.07 6.22 11.23
C ASP A 194 -11.62 6.08 11.67
N PHE A 195 -11.15 7.10 12.38
CA PHE A 195 -9.77 7.17 12.86
C PHE A 195 -9.45 6.11 13.92
N ALA A 196 -10.41 5.75 14.78
CA ALA A 196 -10.21 4.72 15.79
C ALA A 196 -10.09 3.34 15.13
N ALA A 197 -10.97 3.03 14.17
CA ALA A 197 -10.89 1.81 13.37
C ALA A 197 -9.58 1.71 12.58
N ALA A 198 -9.13 2.83 12.00
CA ALA A 198 -7.86 2.88 11.27
C ALA A 198 -6.66 2.59 12.19
N THR A 199 -6.63 3.22 13.36
CA THR A 199 -5.53 3.06 14.32
C THR A 199 -5.51 1.63 14.89
N TRP A 200 -6.68 1.06 15.16
CA TRP A 200 -6.83 -0.34 15.59
C TRP A 200 -6.21 -1.29 14.57
N MET A 201 -6.57 -1.10 13.30
CA MET A 201 -6.07 -1.98 12.24
C MET A 201 -4.58 -1.82 11.96
N ILE A 202 -4.03 -0.61 12.06
CA ILE A 202 -2.58 -0.41 11.88
C ILE A 202 -1.82 -1.17 12.96
N ALA A 203 -2.25 -1.08 14.23
CA ALA A 203 -1.63 -1.81 15.33
C ALA A 203 -1.69 -3.33 15.10
N ARG A 204 -2.84 -3.86 14.67
CA ARG A 204 -2.99 -5.28 14.34
C ARG A 204 -2.05 -5.72 13.21
N LEU A 205 -1.90 -4.92 12.15
CA LEU A 205 -1.01 -5.19 11.03
C LEU A 205 0.48 -5.09 11.40
N THR A 206 0.84 -4.28 12.40
CA THR A 206 2.23 -4.20 12.92
C THR A 206 2.54 -5.27 13.97
N GLY A 207 1.56 -6.11 14.34
CA GLY A 207 1.71 -7.15 15.35
C GLY A 207 1.55 -6.65 16.78
N GLU A 208 1.09 -5.42 16.99
CA GLU A 208 0.75 -4.89 18.29
C GLU A 208 -0.56 -5.51 18.79
N MET A 209 -0.55 -6.01 20.03
CA MET A 209 -1.74 -6.51 20.71
C MET A 209 -2.30 -5.43 21.63
N LEU A 210 -3.27 -4.68 21.12
CA LEU A 210 -4.01 -3.71 21.92
C LEU A 210 -5.09 -4.42 22.75
N LEU A 211 -5.26 -3.99 24.01
CA LEU A 211 -6.21 -4.59 24.96
C LEU A 211 -7.68 -4.36 24.55
N SER A 212 -7.98 -3.27 23.85
CA SER A 212 -9.30 -2.94 23.33
C SER A 212 -9.20 -1.85 22.25
N HIS A 213 -10.29 -1.62 21.50
CA HIS A 213 -10.39 -0.49 20.57
C HIS A 213 -10.19 0.86 21.29
N ASP A 214 -10.66 1.00 22.53
CA ASP A 214 -10.51 2.23 23.34
C ASP A 214 -9.07 2.47 23.83
N ALA A 215 -8.28 1.41 24.02
CA ALA A 215 -6.87 1.52 24.41
C ALA A 215 -5.97 2.10 23.29
N THR A 216 -6.49 2.11 22.06
CA THR A 216 -5.84 2.60 20.84
C THR A 216 -5.63 4.12 20.82
N VAL A 217 -6.29 4.87 21.73
CA VAL A 217 -6.21 6.34 21.83
C VAL A 217 -4.80 6.85 22.20
N ALA A 218 -3.86 5.97 22.55
CA ALA A 218 -2.44 6.31 22.66
C ALA A 218 -1.81 6.55 21.26
N LEU A 219 -2.15 7.68 20.64
CA LEU A 219 -1.70 8.18 19.32
C LEU A 219 -0.18 8.10 19.07
N GLY A 220 0.63 8.09 20.12
CA GLY A 220 2.08 7.98 20.04
C GLY A 220 2.63 6.55 19.89
N ALA A 221 1.79 5.52 20.07
CA ALA A 221 2.22 4.12 20.02
C ALA A 221 2.20 3.52 18.61
N VAL A 222 1.33 4.03 17.73
CA VAL A 222 1.09 3.41 16.42
C VAL A 222 2.04 3.95 15.34
N LEU A 223 2.76 3.04 14.68
CA LEU A 223 3.72 3.36 13.63
C LEU A 223 3.07 4.21 12.51
N GLY A 224 3.57 5.44 12.32
CA GLY A 224 3.06 6.38 11.32
C GLY A 224 1.78 7.13 11.72
N GLY A 225 1.32 7.00 12.97
CA GLY A 225 0.14 7.69 13.47
C GLY A 225 0.19 9.22 13.33
N ALA A 226 1.36 9.83 13.53
CA ALA A 226 1.53 11.28 13.39
C ALA A 226 1.24 11.80 11.96
N ASP A 227 1.65 11.07 10.92
CA ASP A 227 1.31 11.42 9.53
C ASP A 227 -0.19 11.25 9.28
N LEU A 228 -0.77 10.17 9.83
CA LEU A 228 -2.18 9.86 9.66
C LEU A 228 -3.09 10.91 10.30
N VAL A 229 -2.76 11.38 11.52
CA VAL A 229 -3.48 12.48 12.18
C VAL A 229 -3.38 13.77 11.36
N ARG A 230 -2.17 14.13 10.92
CA ARG A 230 -1.97 15.33 10.08
C ARG A 230 -2.79 15.25 8.80
N PHE A 231 -2.87 14.08 8.18
CA PHE A 231 -3.70 13.87 7.01
C PHE A 231 -5.19 13.99 7.35
N TYR A 232 -5.68 13.30 8.38
CA TYR A 232 -7.08 13.36 8.82
C TYR A 232 -7.57 14.79 9.10
N LEU A 233 -6.72 15.60 9.71
CA LEU A 233 -7.00 17.01 10.04
C LEU A 233 -6.77 17.98 8.88
N SER A 234 -6.30 17.51 7.73
CA SER A 234 -5.97 18.38 6.59
C SER A 234 -7.20 18.72 5.73
N ASP A 235 -7.18 19.89 5.10
CA ASP A 235 -8.17 20.27 4.09
C ASP A 235 -8.23 19.27 2.93
N ASP A 236 -7.10 18.65 2.58
CA ASP A 236 -7.02 17.66 1.50
C ASP A 236 -7.86 16.42 1.82
N TYR A 237 -7.92 16.00 3.08
CA TYR A 237 -8.79 14.91 3.51
C TYR A 237 -10.27 15.29 3.38
N GLN A 238 -10.65 16.48 3.85
CA GLN A 238 -12.03 16.95 3.74
C GLN A 238 -12.47 17.10 2.28
N ARG A 239 -11.64 17.71 1.43
CA ARG A 239 -11.90 17.81 -0.02
C ARG A 239 -12.05 16.45 -0.69
N LEU A 240 -11.23 15.47 -0.30
CA LEU A 240 -11.34 14.11 -0.80
C LEU A 240 -12.65 13.45 -0.38
N ARG A 241 -13.04 13.60 0.88
CA ARG A 241 -14.32 13.09 1.39
C ARG A 241 -15.48 13.71 0.63
N ASP A 242 -15.50 15.04 0.50
CA ASP A 242 -16.53 15.77 -0.23
C ASP A 242 -16.62 15.35 -1.69
N TYR A 243 -15.49 15.17 -2.37
CA TYR A 243 -15.47 14.70 -3.76
C TYR A 243 -16.08 13.30 -3.90
N LEU A 244 -15.77 12.40 -2.96
CA LEU A 244 -16.23 11.01 -2.98
C LEU A 244 -17.70 10.86 -2.57
N THR A 245 -18.22 11.76 -1.73
CA THR A 245 -19.63 11.80 -1.34
C THR A 245 -20.50 12.57 -2.34
N ALA A 246 -19.94 13.58 -3.02
CA ALA A 246 -20.64 14.39 -4.02
C ALA A 246 -20.68 13.78 -5.43
N ALA A 247 -19.82 12.79 -5.73
CA ALA A 247 -19.91 12.04 -6.97
C ALA A 247 -21.30 11.38 -7.08
N PRO A 248 -22.11 11.70 -8.11
CA PRO A 248 -23.43 11.10 -8.25
C PRO A 248 -23.26 9.59 -8.36
N GLN A 249 -24.02 8.84 -7.57
CA GLN A 249 -24.23 7.42 -7.82
C GLN A 249 -24.79 7.32 -9.24
N ALA A 250 -23.94 6.97 -10.21
CA ALA A 250 -24.37 6.78 -11.58
C ALA A 250 -25.35 5.59 -11.57
N ASN A 251 -26.63 5.93 -11.79
CA ASN A 251 -27.71 4.98 -12.05
C ASN A 251 -27.42 4.14 -13.30
#